data_AF-A0A6J8DPA6-F1
#
_entry.id   AF-A0A6J8DPA6-F1
#
_cell.length_a   1.000
_cell.length_b   1.000
_cell.length_c   1.000
_cell.angle_alpha   90.00
_cell.angle_beta   90.00
_cell.angle_gamma   90.00
#
_symmetry.space_group_name_H-M   'P 1'
#
loop_
_entity.id
_entity.type
_entity.pdbx_description
1 polymer ?
#
loop_
_entity_poly.entity_id
_entity_poly.type
_entity_poly.pdbx_seq_one_letter_code
_entity_poly.pdbx_strand_id
1 'polypeptide(L)'
;MKEVASCGNLLCSLEQTVAPRRDIAKDIGKENLQTKQNCTKSKRVQDQLHDVHKAKDKEIKRRTRKYRRKHIETLAEEAHQTANREVLNCPKLNVMANPEPLANDIRIDTGTLAFEEVIKAIKTLKTGKAPGVDSVHVETLKGDIDTSSKVIHNLLSNIWEDSFPSD
;
A
#
# COMPACT_ATOMS: atom_id res chain seq x y z
N MET A 1 43.76 9.09 -29.77
CA MET A 1 42.88 9.60 -28.69
C MET A 1 41.50 9.04 -28.95
N LYS A 2 40.94 8.37 -27.93
CA LYS A 2 39.86 7.40 -28.06
C LYS A 2 38.51 8.08 -28.31
N GLU A 3 37.69 7.38 -29.10
CA GLU A 3 36.30 7.67 -29.46
C GLU A 3 35.45 8.12 -28.28
N VAL A 4 34.63 9.15 -28.53
CA VAL A 4 33.60 9.61 -27.61
C VAL A 4 32.32 8.87 -27.93
N ALA A 5 31.91 8.01 -26.99
CA ALA A 5 30.68 7.24 -27.04
C ALA A 5 29.44 8.16 -27.01
N SER A 6 28.62 8.06 -28.04
CA SER A 6 27.24 8.55 -28.03
C SER A 6 26.32 7.36 -28.30
N CYS A 7 26.00 6.64 -27.23
CA CYS A 7 24.91 5.67 -27.21
C CYS A 7 23.82 6.20 -26.27
N GLY A 8 23.17 7.28 -26.69
CA GLY A 8 21.83 7.58 -26.22
C GLY A 8 20.89 6.53 -26.80
N ASN A 9 20.67 5.44 -26.05
CA ASN A 9 19.54 4.51 -26.17
C ASN A 9 19.69 3.37 -25.15
N LEU A 10 19.45 3.65 -23.87
CA LEU A 10 19.25 2.61 -22.85
C LEU A 10 18.06 2.93 -21.92
N LEU A 11 17.05 3.62 -22.44
CA LEU A 11 15.74 3.78 -21.79
C LEU A 11 14.64 2.95 -22.46
N CYS A 12 15.00 1.82 -23.07
CA CYS A 12 14.03 0.94 -23.74
C CYS A 12 14.33 -0.55 -23.48
N SER A 13 14.38 -0.95 -22.20
CA SER A 13 14.44 -2.39 -21.86
C SER A 13 13.67 -2.78 -20.61
N LEU A 14 12.84 -1.90 -20.04
CA LEU A 14 11.91 -2.27 -18.96
C LEU A 14 10.45 -2.36 -19.41
N GLU A 15 10.25 -2.67 -20.69
CA GLU A 15 8.98 -3.20 -21.19
C GLU A 15 9.28 -4.43 -22.04
N GLN A 16 9.50 -5.56 -21.37
CA GLN A 16 9.43 -6.87 -22.04
C GLN A 16 8.58 -7.84 -21.21
N THR A 17 7.30 -7.81 -21.60
CA THR A 17 6.43 -8.96 -21.77
C THR A 17 6.04 -9.75 -20.51
N VAL A 18 5.15 -9.18 -19.69
CA VAL A 18 4.14 -10.03 -19.06
C VAL A 18 3.19 -10.46 -20.18
N ALA A 19 3.49 -11.60 -20.80
CA ALA A 19 2.59 -12.22 -21.76
C ALA A 19 1.19 -12.31 -21.13
N PRO A 20 0.12 -11.95 -21.85
CA PRO A 20 -1.22 -12.25 -21.36
C PRO A 20 -1.27 -13.74 -21.09
N ARG A 21 -1.58 -14.13 -19.85
CA ARG A 21 -1.89 -15.52 -19.52
C ARG A 21 -3.02 -15.90 -20.47
N ARG A 22 -2.68 -16.60 -21.54
CA ARG A 22 -3.67 -17.25 -22.40
C ARG A 22 -4.54 -18.06 -21.47
N ASP A 23 -5.83 -17.75 -21.45
CA ASP A 23 -6.85 -18.57 -20.81
C ASP A 23 -6.96 -19.90 -21.59
N ILE A 24 -5.91 -20.71 -21.56
CA ILE A 24 -5.82 -22.04 -22.22
C ILE A 24 -6.90 -22.99 -21.66
N ALA A 25 -7.56 -22.60 -20.57
CA ALA A 25 -8.53 -23.41 -19.85
C ALA A 25 -9.97 -23.37 -20.42
N LYS A 26 -10.30 -22.54 -21.42
CA LYS A 26 -11.69 -22.44 -21.88
C LYS A 26 -12.03 -23.28 -23.11
N ASP A 27 -11.16 -23.39 -24.12
CA ASP A 27 -11.73 -23.68 -25.45
C ASP A 27 -11.39 -25.04 -26.09
N ILE A 28 -10.33 -25.76 -25.68
CA ILE A 28 -9.85 -26.90 -26.51
C ILE A 28 -10.59 -28.23 -26.23
N GLY A 29 -11.33 -28.36 -25.12
CA GLY A 29 -11.95 -29.65 -24.72
C GLY A 29 -13.43 -29.61 -24.32
N LYS A 30 -14.04 -28.42 -24.20
CA LYS A 30 -15.42 -28.28 -23.73
C LYS A 30 -16.44 -28.36 -24.86
N GLU A 31 -16.16 -27.70 -25.98
CA GLU A 31 -17.12 -27.54 -27.08
C GLU A 31 -17.51 -28.89 -27.72
N ASN A 32 -16.53 -29.76 -28.00
CA ASN A 32 -16.78 -31.01 -28.73
C ASN A 32 -17.63 -32.06 -27.98
N LEU A 33 -17.70 -31.99 -26.65
CA LEU A 33 -18.51 -32.93 -25.86
C LEU A 33 -19.86 -32.31 -25.45
N GLN A 34 -19.93 -30.99 -25.26
CA GLN A 34 -21.19 -30.27 -25.00
C GLN A 34 -22.13 -30.35 -26.23
N THR A 35 -21.55 -30.32 -27.44
CA THR A 35 -22.28 -30.58 -28.70
C THR A 35 -22.82 -32.00 -28.79
N LYS A 36 -22.11 -33.01 -28.25
CA LYS A 36 -22.58 -34.42 -28.19
C LYS A 36 -23.70 -34.65 -27.16
N GLN A 37 -23.68 -33.91 -26.05
CA GLN A 37 -24.76 -33.93 -25.07
C GLN A 37 -26.08 -33.42 -25.66
N ASN A 38 -26.03 -32.39 -26.51
CA ASN A 38 -27.20 -31.75 -27.10
C ASN A 38 -27.79 -32.51 -28.30
N CYS A 39 -27.07 -33.48 -28.88
CA CYS A 39 -27.53 -34.23 -30.07
C CYS A 39 -28.13 -35.61 -29.76
N THR A 40 -28.13 -36.06 -28.50
CA THR A 40 -28.59 -37.41 -28.10
C THR A 40 -29.97 -37.38 -27.47
N LYS A 41 -30.94 -38.14 -28.00
CA LYS A 41 -32.36 -38.11 -27.59
C LYS A 41 -32.70 -38.96 -26.35
N SER A 42 -31.79 -39.85 -25.92
CA SER A 42 -32.02 -40.75 -24.77
C SER A 42 -31.61 -40.09 -23.45
N LYS A 43 -32.56 -39.98 -22.51
CA LYS A 43 -32.35 -39.35 -21.20
C LYS A 43 -31.22 -39.99 -20.40
N ARG A 44 -31.13 -41.32 -20.42
CA ARG A 44 -30.09 -42.09 -19.72
C ARG A 44 -28.68 -41.75 -20.22
N VAL A 45 -28.51 -41.56 -21.53
CA VAL A 45 -27.21 -41.23 -22.13
C VAL A 45 -26.83 -39.79 -21.82
N GLN A 46 -27.80 -38.87 -21.81
CA GLN A 46 -27.56 -37.48 -21.39
C GLN A 46 -27.09 -37.38 -19.93
N ASP A 47 -27.73 -38.11 -19.01
CA ASP A 47 -27.37 -38.09 -17.60
C ASP A 47 -25.96 -38.68 -17.36
N GLN A 48 -25.64 -39.79 -18.03
CA GLN A 48 -24.29 -40.38 -17.99
C GLN A 48 -23.22 -39.40 -18.49
N LEU A 49 -23.48 -38.70 -19.60
CA LEU A 49 -22.56 -37.69 -20.10
C LEU A 49 -22.43 -36.54 -19.09
N HIS A 50 -23.53 -36.02 -18.57
CA HIS A 50 -23.51 -34.94 -17.58
C HIS A 50 -22.64 -35.28 -16.35
N ASP A 51 -22.75 -36.51 -15.82
CA ASP A 51 -21.93 -36.96 -14.69
C ASP A 51 -20.44 -37.04 -15.03
N VAL A 52 -20.09 -37.55 -16.22
CA VAL A 52 -18.71 -37.58 -16.71
C VAL A 52 -18.14 -36.16 -16.86
N HIS A 53 -18.91 -35.23 -17.39
CA HIS A 53 -18.52 -33.82 -17.52
C HIS A 53 -18.30 -33.16 -16.17
N LYS A 54 -19.24 -33.37 -15.23
CA LYS A 54 -19.13 -32.88 -13.86
C LYS A 54 -17.90 -33.44 -13.15
N ALA A 55 -17.57 -34.71 -13.37
CA ALA A 55 -16.36 -35.34 -12.84
C ALA A 55 -15.08 -34.72 -13.43
N LYS A 56 -15.03 -34.51 -14.74
CA LYS A 56 -13.89 -33.85 -15.41
C LYS A 56 -13.71 -32.40 -14.95
N ASP A 57 -14.79 -31.65 -14.82
CA ASP A 57 -14.73 -30.27 -14.31
C ASP A 57 -14.21 -30.20 -12.87
N LYS A 58 -14.62 -31.14 -12.02
CA LYS A 58 -14.07 -31.27 -10.65
C LYS A 58 -12.57 -31.55 -10.68
N GLU A 59 -12.11 -32.44 -11.57
CA GLU A 59 -10.70 -32.77 -11.70
C GLU A 59 -9.87 -31.59 -12.21
N ILE A 60 -10.37 -30.84 -13.19
CA ILE A 60 -9.72 -29.62 -13.68
C ILE A 60 -9.59 -28.61 -12.54
N LYS A 61 -10.68 -28.33 -11.81
CA LYS A 61 -10.66 -27.39 -10.66
C LYS A 61 -9.63 -27.83 -9.60
N ARG A 62 -9.55 -29.14 -9.31
CA ARG A 62 -8.58 -29.69 -8.37
C ARG A 62 -7.14 -29.47 -8.86
N ARG A 63 -6.84 -29.77 -10.13
CA ARG A 63 -5.52 -29.54 -10.73
C ARG A 63 -5.14 -28.07 -10.75
N THR A 64 -6.05 -27.18 -11.17
CA THR A 64 -5.80 -25.74 -11.21
C THR A 64 -5.51 -25.17 -9.83
N ARG A 65 -6.25 -25.60 -8.79
CA ARG A 65 -5.96 -25.21 -7.39
C ARG A 65 -4.59 -25.70 -6.93
N LYS A 66 -4.26 -26.96 -7.21
CA LYS A 66 -2.95 -27.54 -6.86
C LYS A 66 -1.81 -26.81 -7.57
N TYR A 67 -1.95 -26.54 -8.87
CA TYR A 67 -0.95 -25.80 -9.66
C TYR A 67 -0.77 -24.37 -9.12
N ARG A 68 -1.86 -23.66 -8.85
CA ARG A 68 -1.80 -22.31 -8.25
C ARG A 68 -1.10 -22.32 -6.88
N ARG A 69 -1.43 -23.28 -6.02
CA ARG A 69 -0.77 -23.42 -4.70
C ARG A 69 0.73 -23.64 -4.84
N LYS A 70 1.14 -24.60 -5.68
CA LYS A 70 2.55 -24.89 -5.94
C LYS A 70 3.31 -23.67 -6.44
N HIS A 71 2.71 -22.89 -7.34
CA HIS A 71 3.36 -21.69 -7.87
C HIS A 71 3.59 -20.63 -6.78
N ILE A 72 2.61 -20.42 -5.90
CA ILE A 72 2.74 -19.48 -4.77
C ILE A 72 3.83 -19.96 -3.80
N GLU A 73 3.87 -21.26 -3.51
CA GLU A 73 4.87 -21.88 -2.64
C GLU A 73 6.30 -21.70 -3.21
N THR A 74 6.50 -21.97 -4.50
CA THR A 74 7.80 -21.74 -5.16
C THR A 74 8.21 -20.26 -5.14
N LEU A 75 7.29 -19.34 -5.38
CA LEU A 75 7.56 -17.90 -5.30
C LEU A 75 7.97 -17.47 -3.88
N ALA A 76 7.30 -18.01 -2.86
CA ALA A 76 7.64 -17.73 -1.47
C ALA A 76 9.05 -18.27 -1.12
N GLU A 77 9.36 -19.50 -1.54
CA GLU A 77 10.69 -20.11 -1.34
C GLU A 77 11.80 -19.28 -2.01
N GLU A 78 11.60 -18.83 -3.24
CA GLU A 78 12.56 -18.00 -3.98
C GLU A 78 12.78 -16.64 -3.31
N ALA A 79 11.70 -15.99 -2.85
CA ALA A 79 11.78 -14.74 -2.11
C ALA A 79 12.59 -14.90 -0.81
N HIS A 80 12.32 -15.97 -0.05
CA HIS A 80 13.08 -16.29 1.16
C HIS A 80 14.56 -16.56 0.88
N GLN A 81 14.86 -17.30 -0.19
CA GLN A 81 16.25 -17.59 -0.59
C GLN A 81 17.00 -16.32 -1.01
N THR A 82 16.35 -15.43 -1.77
CA THR A 82 16.93 -14.15 -2.20
C THR A 82 17.26 -13.25 -1.01
N ALA A 83 16.30 -13.06 -0.10
CA ALA A 83 16.51 -12.28 1.13
C ALA A 83 17.65 -12.84 1.99
N ASN A 84 17.70 -14.17 2.17
CA ASN A 84 18.78 -14.81 2.93
C ASN A 84 20.14 -14.62 2.25
N ARG A 85 20.21 -14.70 0.91
CA ARG A 85 21.45 -14.48 0.17
C ARG A 85 21.95 -13.04 0.32
N GLU A 86 21.06 -12.05 0.23
CA GLU A 86 21.42 -10.64 0.39
C GLU A 86 21.92 -10.35 1.81
N VAL A 87 21.21 -10.83 2.83
CA VAL A 87 21.61 -10.66 4.24
C VAL A 87 22.95 -11.33 4.54
N LEU A 88 23.20 -12.52 3.99
CA LEU A 88 24.45 -13.26 4.23
C LEU A 88 25.64 -12.72 3.42
N ASN A 89 25.40 -11.98 2.33
CA ASN A 89 26.46 -11.41 1.49
C ASN A 89 26.73 -9.92 1.77
N CYS A 90 26.06 -9.33 2.76
CA CYS A 90 26.43 -8.04 3.30
C CYS A 90 27.81 -8.14 3.97
N PRO A 91 28.82 -7.35 3.56
CA PRO A 91 30.06 -7.27 4.32
C PRO A 91 29.71 -6.78 5.74
N LYS A 92 30.24 -7.44 6.77
CA LYS A 92 30.12 -6.97 8.15
C LYS A 92 30.58 -5.51 8.18
N LEU A 93 29.67 -4.58 8.47
CA LEU A 93 30.01 -3.19 8.70
C LEU A 93 30.89 -3.15 9.95
N ASN A 94 32.20 -3.01 9.79
CA ASN A 94 33.17 -2.87 10.89
C ASN A 94 33.24 -1.42 11.40
N VAL A 95 32.17 -0.65 11.22
CA VAL A 95 32.06 0.70 11.74
C VAL A 95 31.22 0.61 13.00
N MET A 96 31.88 0.72 14.15
CA MET A 96 31.19 1.01 15.40
C MET A 96 30.44 2.32 15.17
N ALA A 97 29.11 2.27 15.15
CA ALA A 97 28.29 3.45 14.96
C ALA A 97 28.62 4.45 16.08
N ASN A 98 29.39 5.48 15.75
CA ASN A 98 29.62 6.64 16.58
C ASN A 98 28.52 7.63 16.21
N PRO A 99 27.39 7.70 16.94
CA PRO A 99 26.39 8.72 16.66
C PRO A 99 27.07 10.07 16.88
N GLU A 100 27.14 10.88 15.83
CA GLU A 100 27.53 12.27 15.96
C GLU A 100 26.63 12.91 17.04
N PRO A 101 27.19 13.57 18.05
CA PRO A 101 26.38 14.24 19.06
C PRO A 101 25.47 15.23 18.35
N LEU A 102 24.17 15.19 18.68
CA LEU A 102 23.14 16.02 18.07
C LEU A 102 23.58 17.49 18.16
N ALA A 103 24.06 18.05 17.05
CA ALA A 103 24.64 19.40 16.99
C ALA A 103 23.60 20.53 17.12
N ASN A 104 22.33 20.18 17.33
CA ASN A 104 21.24 21.14 17.42
C ASN A 104 20.59 21.01 18.79
N ASP A 105 21.08 21.81 19.73
CA ASP A 105 20.28 22.23 20.88
C ASP A 105 19.15 23.09 20.30
N ILE A 106 17.98 22.49 20.09
CA ILE A 106 16.81 23.22 19.61
C ILE A 106 16.38 24.09 20.77
N ARG A 107 16.73 25.38 20.72
CA ARG A 107 16.27 26.38 21.67
C ARG A 107 14.76 26.56 21.51
N ILE A 108 13.99 25.71 22.17
CA ILE A 108 12.54 25.79 22.26
C ILE A 108 12.24 26.87 23.30
N ASP A 109 11.54 27.92 22.88
CA ASP A 109 11.02 28.90 23.82
C ASP A 109 9.82 28.28 24.55
N THR A 110 10.00 27.97 25.84
CA THR A 110 8.95 27.45 26.71
C THR A 110 8.14 28.56 27.37
N GLY A 111 8.28 29.81 26.89
CA GLY A 111 7.52 30.96 27.35
C GLY A 111 6.01 30.87 27.06
N THR A 112 5.27 31.83 27.61
CA THR A 112 3.81 31.93 27.43
C THR A 112 3.46 32.06 25.94
N LEU A 113 2.50 31.25 25.48
CA LEU A 113 2.02 31.20 24.10
C LEU A 113 1.67 32.61 23.59
N ALA A 114 2.39 33.07 22.57
CA ALA A 114 2.12 34.40 22.01
C ALA A 114 0.90 34.36 21.08
N PHE A 115 0.06 35.40 21.16
CA PHE A 115 -1.13 35.54 20.31
C PHE A 115 -0.82 35.41 18.80
N GLU A 116 0.33 35.91 18.35
CA GLU A 116 0.78 35.81 16.97
C GLU A 116 1.08 34.36 16.53
N GLU A 117 1.53 33.52 17.45
CA GLU A 117 1.81 32.10 17.18
C GLU A 117 0.51 31.34 16.98
N VAL A 118 -0.52 31.66 17.78
CA VAL A 118 -1.87 31.11 17.62
C VAL A 118 -2.44 31.47 16.25
N ILE A 119 -2.28 32.73 15.81
CA ILE A 119 -2.71 33.15 14.47
C ILE A 119 -1.97 32.36 13.38
N LYS A 120 -0.65 32.22 13.50
CA LYS A 120 0.15 31.45 12.53
C LYS A 120 -0.29 29.99 12.51
N ALA A 121 -0.53 29.38 13.67
CA ALA A 121 -1.00 28.01 13.79
C ALA A 121 -2.36 27.79 13.11
N ILE A 122 -3.34 28.66 13.36
CA ILE A 122 -4.67 28.56 12.70
C ILE A 122 -4.53 28.67 11.18
N LYS A 123 -3.65 29.54 10.69
CA LYS A 123 -3.39 29.69 9.25
C LYS A 123 -2.72 28.45 8.64
N THR A 124 -1.80 27.78 9.35
CA THR A 124 -1.08 26.58 8.86
C THR A 124 -1.93 25.30 8.90
N LEU A 125 -3.07 25.28 9.59
CA LEU A 125 -3.96 24.12 9.62
C LEU A 125 -4.40 23.70 8.20
N LYS A 126 -4.44 22.39 7.94
CA LYS A 126 -4.94 21.84 6.66
C LYS A 126 -6.48 21.86 6.63
N THR A 127 -7.06 22.26 5.51
CA THR A 127 -8.52 22.21 5.27
C THR A 127 -8.99 20.77 4.97
N GLY A 128 -10.30 20.52 5.03
CA GLY A 128 -10.88 19.19 4.76
C GLY A 128 -10.64 18.16 5.86
N LYS A 129 -10.37 18.61 7.10
CA LYS A 129 -10.35 17.74 8.29
C LYS A 129 -11.78 17.52 8.77
N ALA A 130 -12.11 16.29 9.16
CA ALA A 130 -13.40 15.99 9.77
C ALA A 130 -13.53 16.73 11.12
N PRO A 131 -14.71 17.29 11.44
CA PRO A 131 -14.95 17.97 12.70
C PRO A 131 -14.90 16.98 13.88
N GLY A 132 -14.48 17.47 15.04
CA GLY A 132 -14.49 16.69 16.29
C GLY A 132 -15.87 16.62 16.94
N VAL A 133 -15.92 16.17 18.20
CA VAL A 133 -17.15 16.09 19.00
C VAL A 133 -17.86 17.45 19.10
N ASP A 134 -17.08 18.53 19.17
CA ASP A 134 -17.59 19.91 19.26
C ASP A 134 -18.12 20.45 17.93
N SER A 135 -18.09 19.64 16.86
CA SER A 135 -18.53 20.04 15.51
C SER A 135 -17.82 21.28 14.94
N VAL A 136 -16.67 21.67 15.52
CA VAL A 136 -15.86 22.81 15.07
C VAL A 136 -15.02 22.41 13.86
N HIS A 137 -15.18 23.16 12.76
CA HIS A 137 -14.45 22.93 11.52
C HIS A 137 -13.24 23.88 11.42
N VAL A 138 -12.19 23.44 10.73
CA VAL A 138 -11.02 24.28 10.44
C VAL A 138 -11.41 25.50 9.60
N GLU A 139 -12.40 25.34 8.72
CA GLU A 139 -12.95 26.43 7.91
C GLU A 139 -13.60 27.52 8.76
N THR A 140 -14.29 27.15 9.84
CA THR A 140 -14.86 28.10 10.80
C THR A 140 -13.76 28.92 11.49
N LEU A 141 -12.68 28.25 11.92
CA LEU A 141 -11.55 28.92 12.59
C LEU A 141 -10.78 29.85 11.65
N LYS A 142 -10.69 29.49 10.36
CA LYS A 142 -10.10 30.33 9.32
C LYS A 142 -11.02 31.45 8.84
N GLY A 143 -12.33 31.31 9.01
CA GLY A 143 -13.33 32.31 8.61
C GLY A 143 -13.32 33.55 9.50
N ASP A 144 -13.13 33.35 10.82
CA ASP A 144 -12.96 34.44 11.78
C ASP A 144 -11.71 34.20 12.64
N ILE A 145 -10.56 34.60 12.09
CA ILE A 145 -9.25 34.37 12.71
C ILE A 145 -9.12 35.17 14.00
N ASP A 146 -9.62 36.41 14.03
CA ASP A 146 -9.43 37.30 15.18
C ASP A 146 -10.20 36.81 16.40
N THR A 147 -11.45 36.39 16.22
CA THR A 147 -12.25 35.82 17.32
C THR A 147 -11.73 34.44 17.71
N SER A 148 -11.41 33.59 16.73
CA SER A 148 -10.92 32.22 17.00
C SER A 148 -9.58 32.23 17.72
N SER A 149 -8.64 33.08 17.31
CA SER A 149 -7.35 33.23 17.97
C SER A 149 -7.50 33.75 19.40
N LYS A 150 -8.42 34.68 19.66
CA LYS A 150 -8.65 35.21 21.02
C LYS A 150 -9.22 34.14 21.95
N VAL A 151 -10.22 33.39 21.49
CA VAL A 151 -10.84 32.32 22.29
C VAL A 151 -9.81 31.22 22.60
N ILE A 152 -9.02 30.80 21.61
CA ILE A 152 -7.99 29.77 21.78
C ILE A 152 -6.88 30.28 22.70
N HIS A 153 -6.39 31.50 22.51
CA HIS A 153 -5.35 32.09 23.35
C HIS A 153 -5.81 32.17 24.82
N ASN A 154 -7.02 32.67 25.07
CA ASN A 154 -7.55 32.77 26.44
C ASN A 154 -7.70 31.40 27.12
N LEU A 155 -8.19 30.39 26.38
CA LEU A 155 -8.29 29.04 26.91
C LEU A 155 -6.93 28.46 27.28
N LEU A 156 -5.94 28.61 26.38
CA LEU A 156 -4.59 28.13 26.62
C LEU A 156 -3.89 28.86 27.77
N SER A 157 -4.08 30.18 27.90
CA SER A 157 -3.59 30.95 29.04
C SER A 157 -4.18 30.44 30.35
N ASN A 158 -5.50 30.20 30.41
CA ASN A 158 -6.13 29.66 31.62
C ASN A 158 -5.57 28.28 32.00
N ILE A 159 -5.40 27.38 31.03
CA ILE A 159 -4.83 26.04 31.28
C ILE A 159 -3.37 26.14 31.76
N TRP A 160 -2.62 27.10 31.22
CA TRP A 160 -1.23 27.32 31.57
C TRP A 160 -1.08 27.76 33.04
N GLU A 161 -1.89 28.73 33.47
CA GLU A 161 -1.90 29.21 34.86
C GLU A 161 -2.44 28.15 35.84
N ASP A 162 -3.45 27.36 35.42
CA ASP A 162 -4.04 26.30 36.27
C ASP A 162 -3.10 25.09 36.45
N SER A 163 -2.26 24.79 35.47
CA SER A 163 -1.38 23.59 35.49
C SER A 163 -0.05 23.84 36.20
N PHE A 164 0.41 25.09 36.26
CA PHE A 164 1.67 25.47 36.89
C PHE A 164 1.39 26.53 37.96
N PRO A 165 1.21 26.15 39.24
CA PRO A 165 1.11 27.14 40.29
C PRO A 165 2.40 27.98 40.27
N SER A 166 2.26 29.30 40.15
CA SER A 166 3.38 30.20 40.46
C SER A 166 3.77 29.99 41.93
N ASP A 167 5.00 29.55 42.17
CA ASP A 167 5.64 29.49 43.49
C ASP A 167 5.72 30.88 44.15
#